data_AF-A0A268JDK6-F1
#
_entry.id   AF-A0A268JDK6-F1
#
_cell.length_a   1.000
_cell.length_b   1.000
_cell.length_c   1.000
_cell.angle_alpha   90.00
_cell.angle_beta   90.00
_cell.angle_gamma   90.00
#
_symmetry.space_group_name_H-M   'P 1'
#
loop_
_entity.id
_entity.type
_entity.pdbx_description
1 polymer ?
#
loop_
_entity_poly.entity_id
_entity_poly.type
_entity_poly.pdbx_seq_one_letter_code
_entity_poly.pdbx_strand_id
1 'polypeptide(L)'
;VVKSNEFRATFVEGIGERPPEDVGGEGGYEGYLRIMADANHPEYEYMKEWSDNQKERNISQEKINHRLKHVIKGYRYTYFL
;
A
#
# COMPACT_ATOMS: atom_id res chain seq x y z
N VAL A 1 -15.55 -8.34 20.14
CA VAL A 1 -15.78 -7.85 18.75
C VAL A 1 -16.94 -6.86 18.80
N VAL A 2 -16.69 -5.58 18.50
CA VAL A 2 -17.75 -4.57 18.44
C VAL A 2 -18.52 -4.78 17.14
N LYS A 3 -19.82 -5.11 17.23
CA LYS A 3 -20.70 -5.16 16.05
C LYS A 3 -21.25 -3.75 15.80
N SER A 4 -21.01 -3.23 14.59
CA SER A 4 -21.50 -1.94 14.13
C SER A 4 -22.41 -2.17 12.91
N ASN A 5 -23.55 -1.47 12.86
CA ASN A 5 -24.41 -1.39 11.68
C ASN A 5 -23.94 -0.31 10.68
N GLU A 6 -22.81 0.35 10.97
CA GLU A 6 -22.20 1.35 10.10
C GLU A 6 -21.25 0.66 9.11
N PHE A 7 -21.51 0.81 7.81
CA PHE A 7 -20.61 0.31 6.75
C PHE A 7 -19.37 1.22 6.68
N ARG A 8 -18.36 0.93 7.51
CA ARG A 8 -17.15 1.74 7.65
C ARG A 8 -15.89 0.87 7.70
N ALA A 9 -14.90 1.20 6.88
CA ALA A 9 -13.56 0.66 7.01
C ALA A 9 -12.77 1.43 8.09
N THR A 10 -12.04 0.70 8.92
CA THR A 10 -11.12 1.26 9.93
C THR A 10 -9.80 0.50 9.85
N PHE A 11 -8.69 1.22 9.75
CA PHE A 11 -7.35 0.68 9.87
C PHE A 11 -7.05 0.38 11.35
N VAL A 12 -6.80 -0.89 11.63
CA VAL A 12 -6.58 -1.43 12.99
C VAL A 12 -5.09 -1.52 13.28
N GLU A 13 -4.34 -2.16 12.40
CA GLU A 13 -2.88 -2.36 12.49
C GLU A 13 -2.30 -2.70 11.11
N GLY A 14 -0.98 -2.68 10.99
CA GLY A 14 -0.22 -3.09 9.82
C GLY A 14 1.23 -3.42 10.18
N ILE A 15 1.86 -4.33 9.42
CA ILE A 15 3.25 -4.76 9.62
C ILE A 15 4.04 -4.44 8.36
N GLY A 16 5.17 -3.74 8.55
CA GLY A 16 6.05 -3.37 7.45
C GLY A 16 5.49 -2.29 6.52
N GLU A 17 6.23 -2.02 5.46
CA GLU A 17 5.81 -1.13 4.37
C GLU A 17 5.30 -1.98 3.20
N ARG A 18 4.42 -1.41 2.38
CA ARG A 18 4.04 -2.05 1.11
C ARG A 18 5.25 -2.09 0.16
N PRO A 19 5.25 -3.00 -0.83
CA PRO A 19 6.20 -2.93 -1.93
C PRO A 19 6.21 -1.54 -2.62
N PRO A 20 7.33 -1.17 -3.27
CA PRO A 20 7.38 -0.01 -4.15
C PRO A 20 6.20 0.02 -5.14
N GLU A 21 5.67 1.21 -5.41
CA GLU A 21 4.62 1.37 -6.41
C GLU A 21 5.16 0.97 -7.80
N ASP A 22 4.29 0.41 -8.64
CA ASP A 22 4.64 -0.02 -10.01
C ASP A 22 5.84 -0.97 -10.13
N VAL A 23 6.15 -1.75 -9.08
CA VAL A 23 7.27 -2.70 -9.07
C VAL A 23 7.16 -3.84 -10.09
N GLY A 24 6.00 -4.01 -10.74
CA GLY A 24 5.78 -5.06 -11.73
C GLY A 24 5.12 -6.33 -11.16
N GLY A 25 4.26 -6.18 -10.15
CA GLY A 25 3.55 -7.29 -9.51
C GLY A 25 4.49 -8.20 -8.70
N GLU A 26 4.10 -9.47 -8.55
CA GLU A 26 4.84 -10.45 -7.75
C GLU A 26 6.27 -10.67 -8.27
N GLY A 27 6.43 -11.01 -9.56
CA GLY A 27 7.75 -11.26 -10.14
C GLY A 27 8.66 -10.03 -10.12
N GLY A 28 8.08 -8.83 -10.31
CA GLY A 28 8.82 -7.59 -10.17
C GLY A 28 9.30 -7.35 -8.73
N TYR A 29 8.46 -7.66 -7.73
CA TYR A 29 8.86 -7.56 -6.33
C TYR A 29 9.94 -8.57 -5.94
N GLU A 30 9.88 -9.81 -6.44
CA GLU A 30 10.96 -10.78 -6.25
C GLU A 30 12.29 -10.30 -6.85
N GLY A 31 12.24 -9.68 -8.04
CA GLY A 31 13.40 -9.06 -8.68
C GLY A 31 14.00 -7.92 -7.84
N TYR A 32 13.13 -7.03 -7.36
CA TYR A 32 13.49 -5.95 -6.44
C TYR A 32 14.21 -6.49 -5.19
N LEU A 33 13.63 -7.48 -4.50
CA LEU A 33 14.22 -8.07 -3.29
C LEU A 33 15.60 -8.67 -3.56
N ARG A 34 15.75 -9.38 -4.69
CA ARG A 34 17.03 -9.99 -5.09
C ARG A 34 18.12 -8.94 -5.34
N ILE A 35 17.79 -7.88 -6.07
CA ILE A 35 18.72 -6.80 -6.38
C ILE A 35 19.10 -6.04 -5.10
N MET A 36 18.12 -5.68 -4.28
CA MET A 36 18.34 -4.91 -3.05
C MET A 36 19.06 -5.69 -1.94
N ALA A 37 19.11 -7.03 -2.03
CA ALA A 37 19.86 -7.87 -1.10
C ALA A 37 21.38 -7.91 -1.37
N ASP A 38 21.83 -7.47 -2.55
CA ASP A 38 23.25 -7.47 -2.93
C ASP A 38 23.69 -6.07 -3.37
N ALA A 39 24.41 -5.37 -2.49
CA ALA A 39 24.96 -4.04 -2.77
C ALA A 39 26.00 -4.02 -3.90
N ASN A 40 26.54 -5.18 -4.31
CA ASN A 40 27.44 -5.29 -5.46
C ASN A 40 26.70 -5.63 -6.76
N HIS A 41 25.38 -5.82 -6.72
CA HIS A 41 24.61 -6.08 -7.93
C HIS A 41 24.73 -4.88 -8.88
N PRO A 42 24.97 -5.08 -10.19
CA PRO A 42 25.18 -3.97 -11.13
C PRO A 42 24.01 -2.98 -11.20
N GLU A 43 22.79 -3.45 -10.87
CA GLU A 43 21.57 -2.64 -10.85
C GLU A 43 21.21 -2.07 -9.46
N TYR A 44 22.01 -2.32 -8.42
CA TYR A 44 21.68 -1.95 -7.04
C TYR A 44 21.39 -0.44 -6.88
N GLU A 45 22.30 0.42 -7.34
CA GLU A 45 22.16 1.87 -7.19
C GLU A 45 20.94 2.40 -7.95
N TYR A 46 20.71 1.90 -9.17
CA TYR A 46 19.54 2.27 -9.97
C TYR A 46 18.24 1.83 -9.28
N MET A 47 18.18 0.58 -8.83
CA MET A 47 16.99 0.04 -8.16
C MET A 47 16.71 0.78 -6.85
N LYS A 48 17.76 1.14 -6.10
CA LYS A 48 17.66 1.93 -4.88
C LYS A 48 17.06 3.31 -5.17
N GLU A 49 17.63 4.07 -6.12
CA GLU A 49 17.13 5.40 -6.51
C GLU A 49 15.69 5.33 -7.03
N TRP A 50 15.39 4.37 -7.90
CA TRP A 50 14.03 4.16 -8.39
C TRP A 50 13.07 3.88 -7.23
N SER A 51 13.42 2.94 -6.34
CA SER A 51 12.56 2.54 -5.23
C SER A 51 12.34 3.69 -4.23
N ASP A 52 13.34 4.53 -3.99
CA ASP A 52 13.25 5.72 -3.13
C ASP A 52 12.14 6.68 -3.62
N ASN A 53 11.92 6.78 -4.94
CA ASN A 53 10.85 7.58 -5.54
C ASN A 53 9.46 6.90 -5.50
N GLN A 54 9.40 5.59 -5.26
CA GLN A 54 8.17 4.79 -5.22
C GLN A 54 7.75 4.38 -3.80
N LYS A 55 8.45 4.88 -2.78
CA LYS A 55 8.22 4.54 -1.37
C LYS A 55 6.82 4.93 -0.92
N GLU A 56 6.28 4.11 -0.01
CA GLU A 56 5.07 4.47 0.71
C GLU A 56 5.31 5.73 1.55
N ARG A 57 4.29 6.57 1.64
CA ARG A 57 4.30 7.70 2.55
C ARG A 57 4.03 7.18 3.95
N ASN A 58 4.93 7.49 4.88
CA ASN A 58 4.65 7.25 6.29
C ASN A 58 3.48 8.16 6.74
N ILE A 59 2.33 7.55 6.97
CA ILE A 59 1.07 8.23 7.27
C ILE A 59 0.53 7.67 8.59
N SER A 60 0.18 8.54 9.52
CA SER A 60 -0.37 8.13 10.81
C SER A 60 -1.72 7.40 10.66
N GLN A 61 -2.05 6.55 11.63
CA GLN A 61 -3.32 5.81 11.67
C GLN A 61 -4.54 6.74 11.58
N GLU A 62 -4.48 7.94 12.15
CA GLU A 62 -5.56 8.93 12.07
C GLU A 62 -5.77 9.39 10.62
N LYS A 63 -4.69 9.64 9.89
CA LYS A 63 -4.77 10.07 8.48
C LYS A 63 -5.26 8.92 7.58
N ILE A 64 -4.84 7.68 7.81
CA ILE A 64 -5.37 6.51 7.10
C ILE A 64 -6.89 6.40 7.33
N ASN A 65 -7.31 6.43 8.60
CA ASN A 65 -8.73 6.37 8.96
C ASN A 65 -9.55 7.55 8.43
N HIS A 66 -8.97 8.74 8.37
CA HIS A 66 -9.59 9.89 7.73
C HIS A 66 -9.84 9.67 6.23
N ARG A 67 -8.88 9.07 5.51
CA ARG A 67 -9.05 8.72 4.10
C ARG A 67 -10.12 7.63 3.91
N LEU A 68 -10.10 6.57 4.73
CA LEU A 68 -11.05 5.46 4.66
C LEU A 68 -12.53 5.89 4.78
N LYS A 69 -12.82 6.95 5.54
CA LYS A 69 -14.17 7.54 5.64
C LYS A 69 -14.75 8.00 4.28
N HIS A 70 -13.91 8.25 3.29
CA HIS A 70 -14.32 8.80 2.00
C HIS A 70 -14.38 7.73 0.90
N VAL A 71 -13.69 6.59 1.07
CA VAL A 71 -13.65 5.50 0.07
C VAL A 71 -15.01 4.83 -0.10
N ILE A 72 -15.80 4.76 0.97
CA ILE A 72 -17.07 4.03 1.00
C ILE A 72 -18.28 4.91 0.62
N LYS A 73 -18.14 6.23 0.66
CA LYS A 73 -19.26 7.16 0.40
C LYS A 73 -19.74 7.19 -1.05
N GLY A 74 -18.98 6.64 -1.99
CA GLY A 74 -19.27 6.69 -3.44
C GLY A 74 -20.10 5.53 -4.00
N TYR A 75 -20.24 4.40 -3.29
CA TYR A 75 -20.94 3.22 -3.80
C TYR A 75 -22.42 3.22 -3.36
N ARG A 76 -23.25 4.04 -4.01
CA ARG A 76 -24.71 3.83 -3.98
C ARG A 76 -25.03 2.62 -4.86
N TYR A 77 -25.29 1.46 -4.25
CA TYR A 77 -26.03 0.40 -4.94
C TYR A 77 -27.47 0.88 -5.14
N THR A 78 -27.77 1.43 -6.32
CA THR A 78 -29.15 1.53 -6.79
C THR A 78 -29.57 0.13 -7.22
N TYR A 79 -30.29 -0.57 -6.36
CA TYR A 79 -31.13 -1.68 -6.82
C TYR A 79 -32.24 -1.06 -7.67
N PHE A 80 -32.16 -1.22 -8.99
CA PHE A 80 -33.33 -1.06 -9.85
C PHE A 80 -34.23 -2.26 -9.56
N LEU A 81 -35.38 -2.00 -8.95
CA LEU A 81 -36.53 -2.91 -8.94
C LEU A 81 -37.28 -2.75 -10.26
#